data_AF-A0A951YJM2-F1
#
_entry.id   AF-A0A951YJM2-F1
#
_cell.length_a   1.000
_cell.length_b   1.000
_cell.length_c   1.000
_cell.angle_alpha   90.00
_cell.angle_beta   90.00
_cell.angle_gamma   90.00
#
_symmetry.space_group_name_H-M   'P 1'
#
loop_
_entity.id
_entity.type
_entity.pdbx_description
1 polymer ?
#
loop_
_entity_poly.entity_id
_entity_poly.type
_entity_poly.pdbx_seq_one_letter_code
_entity_poly.pdbx_strand_id
1 'polypeptide(L)' 'MGGHATGGEGGSAAVAARADLGTLDCEALASARLALESLVTSGAAPLEAYGELADVLAELERRRRAGRCPP' A
#
# COMPACT_ATOMS: atom_id res chain seq x y z
N MET A 1 -15.42 20.98 -25.58
CA MET A 1 -15.90 20.68 -24.21
C MET A 1 -14.79 19.87 -23.55
N GLY A 2 -14.12 20.47 -22.58
CA GLY A 2 -12.91 19.91 -21.96
C GLY A 2 -13.18 19.32 -20.58
N GLY A 3 -12.27 18.43 -20.16
CA GLY A 3 -12.02 18.10 -18.76
C GLY A 3 -12.66 16.80 -18.27
N HIS A 4 -12.01 15.67 -18.53
CA HIS A 4 -12.16 14.48 -17.69
C HIS A 4 -11.21 14.66 -16.49
N ALA A 5 -11.77 14.98 -15.32
CA ALA A 5 -11.05 14.98 -14.06
C ALA A 5 -11.17 13.58 -13.43
N THR A 6 -10.20 12.72 -13.71
CA THR A 6 -10.01 11.46 -12.98
C THR A 6 -8.56 11.42 -12.49
N GLY A 7 -8.33 11.95 -11.30
CA GLY A 7 -6.98 12.02 -10.75
C GLY A 7 -7.00 12.60 -9.35
N GLY A 8 -7.49 11.83 -8.38
CA GLY A 8 -7.57 12.28 -7.00
C GLY A 8 -7.33 11.20 -5.93
N GLU A 9 -7.48 9.92 -6.25
CA GLU A 9 -7.41 8.86 -5.21
C GLU A 9 -6.16 7.97 -5.34
N GLY A 10 -5.59 7.82 -6.54
CA GLY A 10 -4.34 7.08 -6.75
C GLY A 10 -3.08 7.74 -6.15
N GLY A 11 -3.18 9.02 -5.77
CA GLY A 11 -2.05 9.76 -5.20
C GLY A 11 -1.72 9.36 -3.75
N SER A 12 -2.71 8.93 -2.97
CA SER A 12 -2.49 8.59 -1.55
C SER A 12 -1.85 7.20 -1.38
N ALA A 13 -2.27 6.23 -2.19
CA ALA A 13 -1.68 4.89 -2.24
C ALA A 13 -0.21 4.93 -2.71
N ALA A 14 0.09 5.73 -3.74
CA ALA A 14 1.46 5.91 -4.25
C ALA A 14 2.37 6.71 -3.30
N VAL A 15 1.83 7.52 -2.39
CA VAL A 15 2.61 8.23 -1.36
C VAL A 15 3.05 7.29 -0.24
N ALA A 16 2.24 6.28 0.11
CA ALA A 16 2.65 5.24 1.07
C ALA A 16 3.78 4.35 0.52
N ALA A 17 3.81 4.10 -0.79
CA ALA A 17 4.81 3.28 -1.47
C ALA A 17 6.24 3.86 -1.46
N ARG A 18 6.40 5.18 -1.25
CA ARG A 18 7.72 5.83 -1.15
C ARG A 18 8.20 6.05 0.28
N ALA A 19 7.36 5.78 1.27
CA ALA A 19 7.77 5.86 2.67
C ALA A 19 8.61 4.62 3.02
N ASP A 20 9.70 4.81 3.76
CA ASP A 20 10.44 3.69 4.34
C ASP A 20 9.48 2.89 5.24
N LEU A 21 9.15 1.66 4.86
CA LEU A 21 8.19 0.81 5.56
C LEU A 21 8.54 0.61 7.04
N GLY A 22 9.82 0.74 7.40
CA GLY A 22 10.29 0.69 8.78
C GLY A 22 9.79 1.85 9.65
N THR A 23 9.42 2.98 9.05
CA THR A 23 8.95 4.19 9.75
C THR A 23 7.43 4.25 9.94
N LEU A 24 6.67 3.51 9.13
CA LEU A 24 5.21 3.44 9.24
C LEU A 24 4.81 2.70 10.52
N ASP A 25 3.66 3.01 11.10
CA ASP A 25 3.06 2.20 12.16
C ASP A 25 2.21 1.04 11.56
N CYS A 26 1.62 0.22 12.43
CA CYS A 26 0.82 -0.93 12.00
C CYS A 26 -0.45 -0.54 11.24
N GLU A 27 -1.06 0.59 11.60
CA GLU A 27 -2.30 1.07 10.99
C GLU A 27 -2.02 1.63 9.59
N ALA A 28 -0.93 2.38 9.44
CA ALA A 28 -0.44 2.87 8.16
C ALA A 28 -0.03 1.72 7.23
N LEU A 29 0.65 0.68 7.74
CA LEU A 29 0.96 -0.52 6.96
C LEU A 29 -0.30 -1.29 6.54
N ALA A 30 -1.29 -1.44 7.42
CA ALA A 30 -2.56 -2.08 7.08
C ALA A 30 -3.34 -1.29 6.02
N SER A 31 -3.33 0.03 6.12
CA SER A 31 -3.95 0.93 5.13
C SER A 31 -3.25 0.86 3.77
N ALA A 32 -1.91 0.83 3.77
CA ALA A 32 -1.10 0.63 2.56
C ALA A 32 -1.41 -0.72 1.89
N ARG A 33 -1.52 -1.80 2.68
CA ARG A 33 -1.91 -3.13 2.19
C ARG A 33 -3.25 -3.07 1.45
N LEU A 34 -4.29 -2.49 2.06
CA LEU A 34 -5.63 -2.42 1.47
C LEU A 34 -5.65 -1.59 0.17
N ALA A 35 -4.91 -0.49 0.14
CA ALA A 35 -4.80 0.36 -1.04
C ALA A 35 -4.11 -0.38 -2.21
N LEU A 36 -3.02 -1.10 -1.92
CA LEU A 36 -2.30 -1.90 -2.91
C LEU A 36 -3.11 -3.12 -3.36
N GLU A 37 -3.82 -3.81 -2.47
CA GLU A 37 -4.73 -4.91 -2.81
C GLU A 37 -5.85 -4.45 -3.75
N SER A 38 -6.43 -3.27 -3.47
CA SER A 38 -7.45 -2.67 -4.34
C SER A 38 -6.89 -2.36 -5.73
N LEU A 39 -5.69 -1.77 -5.78
CA LEU A 39 -5.01 -1.46 -7.05
C LEU A 39 -4.70 -2.74 -7.83
N VAL A 40 -4.10 -3.74 -7.20
CA VAL A 40 -3.77 -5.04 -7.82
C VAL A 40 -5.02 -5.75 -8.34
N THR A 41 -6.13 -5.71 -7.58
CA THR A 41 -7.39 -6.35 -7.97
C THR A 41 -8.10 -5.61 -9.11
N SER A 42 -7.82 -4.32 -9.30
CA SER A 42 -8.41 -3.53 -10.40
C SER A 42 -7.97 -3.99 -11.80
N GLY A 43 -6.91 -4.80 -11.91
CA GLY A 43 -6.33 -5.26 -13.18
C GLY A 43 -5.54 -4.20 -13.94
N ALA A 44 -5.44 -2.97 -13.41
CA ALA A 44 -4.68 -1.86 -13.99
C ALA A 44 -3.39 -1.54 -13.21
N ALA A 45 -3.00 -2.41 -12.26
CA ALA A 45 -1.83 -2.19 -11.43
C ALA A 45 -0.52 -2.30 -12.24
N PRO A 46 0.42 -1.37 -12.06
CA PRO A 46 1.78 -1.54 -12.55
C PRO A 46 2.45 -2.72 -11.83
N LEU A 47 3.45 -3.35 -12.46
CA LEU A 47 4.15 -4.52 -11.88
C LEU A 47 4.81 -4.19 -10.53
N GLU A 48 5.27 -2.95 -10.38
CA GLU A 48 5.87 -2.40 -9.17
C GLU A 48 4.92 -2.51 -7.96
N ALA A 49 3.61 -2.31 -8.16
CA ALA A 49 2.62 -2.38 -7.08
C ALA A 49 2.50 -3.78 -6.47
N TYR A 50 2.79 -4.84 -7.24
CA TYR A 50 2.83 -6.20 -6.72
C TYR A 50 4.05 -6.42 -5.81
N GLY A 51 5.19 -5.83 -6.16
CA GLY A 51 6.40 -5.85 -5.33
C GLY A 51 6.19 -5.08 -4.03
N GLU A 52 5.62 -3.87 -4.12
CA GLU A 52 5.25 -3.06 -2.95
C GLU A 52 4.28 -3.78 -2.02
N LEU A 53 3.27 -4.48 -2.57
CA LEU A 53 2.34 -5.28 -1.78
C LEU A 53 3.07 -6.41 -1.04
N ALA A 54 3.99 -7.09 -1.71
CA ALA A 54 4.79 -8.15 -1.10
C ALA A 54 5.66 -7.62 0.06
N ASP A 55 6.27 -6.45 -0.11
CA ASP A 55 7.10 -5.81 0.92
C ASP A 55 6.27 -5.39 2.15
N VAL A 56 5.08 -4.79 1.93
CA VAL A 56 4.15 -4.43 3.01
C VAL A 56 3.69 -5.67 3.79
N LEU A 57 3.34 -6.76 3.09
CA LEU A 57 2.94 -8.02 3.72
C LEU A 57 4.08 -8.64 4.53
N ALA A 58 5.30 -8.62 4.00
CA ALA A 58 6.48 -9.12 4.70
C ALA A 58 6.77 -8.31 5.98
N GLU A 59 6.65 -6.99 5.92
CA GLU A 59 6.87 -6.11 7.06
C GLU A 59 5.78 -6.29 8.14
N LEU A 60 4.50 -6.39 7.75
CA LEU A 60 3.41 -6.70 8.67
C LEU A 60 3.64 -8.04 9.38
N GLU A 61 4.03 -9.08 8.63
CA GLU A 61 4.32 -10.39 9.20
C GLU A 61 5.51 -10.36 10.16
N ARG A 62 6.58 -9.63 9.81
CA ARG A 62 7.75 -9.42 10.68
C ARG A 62 7.34 -8.76 11.99
N ARG A 63 6.49 -7.73 11.94
CA ARG A 63 6.00 -7.04 13.14
C ARG A 63 5.03 -7.88 13.96
N ARG A 64 4.17 -8.66 13.32
CA ARG A 64 3.27 -9.62 13.98
C ARG A 64 4.08 -10.64 14.79
N ARG A 65 5.12 -11.21 14.20
CA ARG A 65 6.05 -12.14 14.89
C ARG A 65 6.78 -11.48 16.06
N ALA A 66 7.05 -10.19 15.96
CA ALA A 66 7.66 -9.40 17.04
C ALA A 66 6.64 -8.91 18.10
N GLY A 67 5.35 -9.24 17.97
CA GLY A 67 4.29 -8.78 18.87
C GLY A 67 3.99 -7.28 18.77
N ARG A 68 4.41 -6.63 17.68
CA ARG A 68 4.27 -5.17 17.48
C ARG A 68 3.02 -4.76 16.71
N CYS A 69 2.45 -5.66 15.92
CA CYS A 69 1.17 -5.44 15.24
C CYS A 69 0.16 -6.54 15.61
N PRO A 70 -1.13 -6.19 15.77
CA PRO A 70 -2.19 -7.17 15.89
C PRO A 70 -2.38 -7.96 14.57
N PRO A 71 -3.00 -9.15 14.64
CA PRO A 71 -3.35 -9.95 13.46
C PRO A 71 -4.43 -9.29 12.59
#